data_AF-A0A812W3U4-F1
#
_entry.id   AF-A0A812W3U4-F1
#
_cell.length_a   1.000
_cell.length_b   1.000
_cell.length_c   1.000
_cell.angle_alpha   90.00
_cell.angle_beta   90.00
_cell.angle_gamma   90.00
#
_symmetry.space_group_name_H-M   'P 1'
#
loop_
_entity.id
_entity.type
_entity.pdbx_description
1 polymer ?
#
loop_
_entity_poly.entity_id
_entity_poly.type
_entity_poly.pdbx_seq_one_letter_code
_entity_poly.pdbx_strand_id
1 'polypeptide(L)'
;MRVHVGPHLREPGTREYVGALARCHERVHHSFINVLPRALQHPPAGSCLHLKSICCARDDLRLLELMANDIQEASYKRSGDALGFHRSRKHKVIYGEALSESQAFVRVVKHVLGLFDLTLVDCWANLYRGEDDMKSMHHDNYQDRTPRATVTMGVSLGQARHFTFQNPVTKEEHSVVQENGDIFAFDEPFNNLFKHAVPPEEEGTAPGKRIAIIIWANEQGSVPRMIRAKNPGMRDIVPLEVDWESWGKCCPGSLSRIGRQGDVEASLLDDYLKAQEVEPEPVAPVLLKASPDVTRRWRSAPKDASQNPCLSQGYPLHRVAMDTSPLLHGALMKAKPQQTFYRSFATKSQVPAEEAIPNSTSIYAQFGRCAKPTAEDPGPLLSAA
;
A
#
# COMPACT_ATOMS: atom_id res chain seq x y z
N MET A 1 5.63 19.60 34.24
CA MET A 1 5.42 18.14 34.37
C MET A 1 6.38 17.49 33.39
N ARG A 2 7.47 16.86 33.84
CA ARG A 2 8.41 16.15 32.95
C ARG A 2 7.87 14.75 32.72
N VAL A 3 7.67 14.38 31.46
CA VAL A 3 7.08 13.11 31.03
C VAL A 3 8.20 12.14 30.68
N HIS A 4 8.05 10.87 31.09
CA HIS A 4 8.92 9.78 30.68
C HIS A 4 8.45 9.24 29.32
N VAL A 5 9.27 9.44 28.29
CA VAL A 5 9.14 8.83 26.96
C VAL A 5 9.51 7.34 27.08
N GLY A 6 8.83 6.44 26.35
CA GLY A 6 9.24 5.04 26.28
C GLY A 6 10.68 4.92 25.74
N PRO A 7 11.44 3.85 26.04
CA PRO A 7 12.88 3.81 25.77
C PRO A 7 13.27 3.89 24.27
N HIS A 8 12.31 3.86 23.34
CA HIS A 8 12.57 3.80 21.90
C HIS A 8 12.17 5.04 21.10
N LEU A 9 11.46 6.01 21.68
CA LEU A 9 11.05 7.24 20.99
C LEU A 9 11.77 8.46 21.58
N ARG A 10 12.08 9.45 20.74
CA ARG A 10 12.65 10.76 21.15
C ARG A 10 11.61 11.85 20.93
N GLU A 11 11.52 12.81 21.85
CA GLU A 11 10.68 14.01 21.63
C GLU A 11 11.16 14.77 20.39
N PRO A 12 10.25 15.27 19.53
CA PRO A 12 10.64 16.04 18.35
C PRO A 12 11.38 17.31 18.78
N GLY A 13 12.57 17.55 18.23
CA GLY A 13 13.27 18.82 18.39
C GLY A 13 12.51 19.96 17.69
N THR A 14 12.79 21.20 18.05
CA THR A 14 12.20 22.42 17.45
C THR A 14 12.66 22.70 16.00
N ARG A 15 13.14 21.69 15.26
CA ARG A 15 13.62 21.87 13.89
C ARG A 15 12.44 21.91 12.91
N GLU A 16 12.53 22.80 11.93
CA GLU A 16 11.60 22.87 10.80
C GLU A 16 11.83 21.62 9.93
N TYR A 17 10.88 20.69 9.96
CA TYR A 17 11.05 19.36 9.36
C TYR A 17 10.63 19.33 7.89
N VAL A 18 11.48 18.75 7.04
CA VAL A 18 11.30 18.65 5.58
C VAL A 18 10.41 17.45 5.18
N GLY A 19 9.38 17.15 5.97
CA GLY A 19 8.35 16.13 5.65
C GLY A 19 8.25 14.92 6.58
N ALA A 20 7.20 14.12 6.40
CA ALA A 20 6.80 13.03 7.30
C ALA A 20 7.86 11.92 7.48
N LEU A 21 8.57 11.54 6.42
CA LEU A 21 9.60 10.49 6.49
C LEU A 21 10.79 10.92 7.36
N ALA A 22 11.22 12.18 7.26
CA ALA A 22 12.27 12.73 8.11
C ALA A 22 11.86 12.75 9.58
N ARG A 23 10.62 13.15 9.89
CA ARG A 23 10.07 13.11 11.25
C ARG A 23 10.05 11.68 11.80
N CYS A 24 9.62 10.71 11.00
CA CYS A 24 9.61 9.30 11.40
C CYS A 24 11.05 8.80 11.71
N HIS A 25 12.00 9.09 10.81
CA HIS A 25 13.40 8.69 10.97
C HIS A 25 14.02 9.21 12.28
N GLU A 26 13.65 10.41 12.76
CA GLU A 26 14.16 10.94 14.03
C GLU A 26 13.49 10.32 15.27
N ARG A 27 12.21 9.94 15.15
CA ARG A 27 11.44 9.35 16.25
C ARG A 27 11.82 7.90 16.48
N VAL A 28 12.09 7.15 15.42
CA VAL A 28 12.37 5.72 15.50
C VAL A 28 13.83 5.47 15.89
N HIS A 29 14.05 4.52 16.80
CA HIS A 29 15.40 4.11 17.18
C HIS A 29 16.17 3.55 15.97
N HIS A 30 17.43 4.00 15.79
CA HIS A 30 18.27 3.68 14.63
C HIS A 30 18.46 2.17 14.37
N SER A 31 18.36 1.31 15.39
CA SER A 31 18.44 -0.15 15.22
C SER A 31 17.33 -0.74 14.36
N PHE A 32 16.20 -0.04 14.22
CA PHE A 32 15.11 -0.45 13.36
C PHE A 32 15.25 0.10 11.94
N ILE A 33 16.18 1.01 11.68
CA ILE A 33 16.33 1.63 10.36
C ILE A 33 17.27 0.76 9.53
N ASN A 34 16.75 0.19 8.44
CA ASN A 34 17.57 -0.60 7.53
C ASN A 34 18.47 0.33 6.69
N VAL A 35 19.68 -0.14 6.40
CA VAL A 35 20.55 0.52 5.44
C VAL A 35 20.09 0.17 4.04
N LEU A 36 19.62 1.18 3.31
CA LEU A 36 19.18 1.03 1.93
C LEU A 36 20.34 1.11 0.94
N PRO A 37 20.21 0.54 -0.27
CA PRO A 37 21.11 0.85 -1.38
C PRO A 37 21.26 2.37 -1.55
N ARG A 38 22.49 2.83 -1.84
CA ARG A 38 22.83 4.27 -1.91
C ARG A 38 21.87 5.08 -2.78
N ALA A 39 21.45 4.53 -3.91
CA ALA A 39 20.52 5.17 -4.84
C ALA A 39 19.11 5.39 -4.24
N LEU A 40 18.69 4.52 -3.31
CA LEU A 40 17.42 4.65 -2.59
C LEU A 40 17.56 5.53 -1.34
N GLN A 41 18.74 5.51 -0.70
CA GLN A 41 19.02 6.32 0.49
C GLN A 41 19.18 7.82 0.17
N HIS A 42 19.77 8.13 -0.98
CA HIS A 42 20.03 9.49 -1.44
C HIS A 42 19.54 9.70 -2.88
N PRO A 43 18.22 9.59 -3.11
CA PRO A 43 17.66 9.80 -4.42
C PRO A 43 17.79 11.29 -4.81
N PRO A 44 17.88 11.62 -6.10
CA PRO A 44 17.90 13.01 -6.56
C PRO A 44 16.60 13.79 -6.22
N ALA A 45 15.51 13.09 -5.93
CA ALA A 45 14.26 13.69 -5.48
C ALA A 45 13.49 12.72 -4.56
N GLY A 46 12.85 13.27 -3.53
CA GLY A 46 12.02 12.53 -2.58
C GLY A 46 12.81 11.78 -1.52
N SER A 47 12.10 10.97 -0.77
CA SER A 47 12.61 10.19 0.35
C SER A 47 11.97 8.81 0.37
N CYS A 48 12.72 7.82 0.84
CA CYS A 48 12.17 6.52 1.23
C CYS A 48 12.80 6.05 2.54
N LEU A 49 12.11 5.14 3.23
CA LEU A 49 12.49 4.62 4.53
C LEU A 49 12.10 3.15 4.63
N HIS A 50 12.98 2.31 5.18
CA HIS A 50 12.69 0.91 5.50
C HIS A 50 12.95 0.68 6.97
N LEU A 51 11.88 0.37 7.70
CA LEU A 51 11.91 0.07 9.12
C LEU A 51 11.73 -1.45 9.32
N LYS A 52 12.63 -2.07 10.06
CA LYS A 52 12.66 -3.51 10.35
C LYS A 52 11.86 -3.85 11.59
N SER A 53 11.02 -4.88 11.49
CA SER A 53 10.34 -5.50 12.65
C SER A 53 9.67 -4.49 13.61
N ILE A 54 9.06 -3.43 13.05
CA ILE A 54 8.39 -2.38 13.84
C ILE A 54 6.99 -2.83 14.26
N CYS A 55 6.25 -3.51 13.37
CA CYS A 55 4.89 -3.93 13.69
C CYS A 55 4.84 -5.22 14.51
N CYS A 56 5.82 -6.10 14.37
CA CYS A 56 6.00 -7.31 15.17
C CYS A 56 7.41 -7.87 14.94
N ALA A 57 7.85 -8.79 15.81
CA ALA A 57 9.10 -9.50 15.63
C ALA A 57 9.08 -10.37 14.35
N ARG A 58 10.25 -10.57 13.75
CA ARG A 58 10.39 -11.32 12.48
C ARG A 58 9.80 -12.74 12.55
N ASP A 59 9.91 -13.40 13.69
CA ASP A 59 9.45 -14.76 13.95
C ASP A 59 8.05 -14.82 14.60
N ASP A 60 7.46 -13.69 14.99
CA ASP A 60 6.10 -13.62 15.54
C ASP A 60 5.05 -13.51 14.42
N LEU A 61 4.44 -14.66 14.10
CA LEU A 61 3.41 -14.78 13.06
C LEU A 61 1.98 -14.57 13.57
N ARG A 62 1.76 -14.27 14.86
CA ARG A 62 0.39 -14.10 15.41
C ARG A 62 -0.37 -12.98 14.70
N LEU A 63 0.28 -11.85 14.43
CA LEU A 63 -0.33 -10.73 13.69
C LEU A 63 -0.71 -11.13 12.25
N LEU A 64 0.12 -11.94 11.59
CA LEU A 64 -0.20 -12.48 10.26
C LEU A 64 -1.44 -13.38 10.31
N GLU A 65 -1.52 -14.26 11.32
CA GLU A 65 -2.63 -15.21 11.48
C GLU A 65 -3.95 -14.50 11.77
N LEU A 66 -3.95 -13.55 12.71
CA LEU A 66 -5.09 -12.70 13.00
C LEU A 66 -5.55 -11.94 11.76
N MET A 67 -4.63 -11.29 11.04
CA MET A 67 -4.97 -10.57 9.81
C MET A 67 -5.53 -11.50 8.73
N ALA A 68 -4.99 -12.71 8.58
CA ALA A 68 -5.50 -13.67 7.62
C ALA A 68 -6.93 -14.14 7.96
N ASN A 69 -7.23 -14.34 9.24
CA ASN A 69 -8.56 -14.69 9.72
C ASN A 69 -9.55 -13.53 9.48
N ASP A 70 -9.16 -12.30 9.81
CA ASP A 70 -9.98 -11.10 9.59
C ASP A 70 -10.30 -10.90 8.09
N ILE A 71 -9.31 -11.10 7.22
CA ILE A 71 -9.52 -11.07 5.76
C ILE A 71 -10.48 -12.17 5.34
N GLN A 72 -10.32 -13.39 5.87
CA GLN A 72 -11.19 -14.51 5.54
C GLN A 72 -12.64 -14.22 5.96
N GLU A 73 -12.87 -13.77 7.19
CA GLU A 73 -14.21 -13.43 7.70
C GLU A 73 -14.84 -12.31 6.87
N ALA A 74 -14.10 -11.22 6.61
CA ALA A 74 -14.55 -10.10 5.80
C ALA A 74 -14.83 -10.47 4.34
N SER A 75 -14.31 -11.60 3.84
CA SER A 75 -14.57 -12.09 2.48
C SER A 75 -15.92 -12.78 2.32
N TYR A 76 -16.64 -13.04 3.43
CA TYR A 76 -17.91 -13.79 3.42
C TYR A 76 -19.11 -13.00 3.97
N LYS A 77 -18.93 -11.73 4.36
CA LYS A 77 -19.97 -10.92 5.03
C LYS A 77 -21.07 -10.40 4.09
N ARG A 78 -20.81 -10.23 2.80
CA ARG A 78 -21.72 -9.69 1.78
C ARG A 78 -21.53 -10.42 0.44
N SER A 79 -22.63 -10.56 -0.30
CA SER A 79 -22.61 -11.18 -1.63
C SER A 79 -21.72 -10.36 -2.60
N GLY A 80 -20.67 -11.00 -3.14
CA GLY A 80 -19.70 -10.40 -4.07
C GLY A 80 -18.36 -10.01 -3.44
N ASP A 81 -18.14 -10.36 -2.18
CA ASP A 81 -17.24 -9.69 -1.27
C ASP A 81 -15.75 -9.51 -1.65
N ALA A 82 -15.31 -8.31 -1.27
CA ALA A 82 -14.01 -7.83 -0.80
C ALA A 82 -12.74 -8.50 -1.37
N LEU A 83 -12.41 -9.74 -0.98
CA LEU A 83 -11.19 -10.41 -1.41
C LEU A 83 -11.33 -10.95 -2.84
N GLY A 84 -10.91 -10.14 -3.79
CA GLY A 84 -10.89 -10.50 -5.20
C GLY A 84 -9.48 -10.57 -5.75
N PHE A 85 -9.35 -11.10 -6.96
CA PHE A 85 -8.15 -10.86 -7.73
C PHE A 85 -8.00 -9.38 -8.02
N HIS A 86 -6.80 -8.85 -7.84
CA HIS A 86 -6.43 -7.56 -8.41
C HIS A 86 -6.61 -7.62 -9.94
N ARG A 87 -6.76 -6.48 -10.62
CA ARG A 87 -6.96 -6.42 -12.09
C ARG A 87 -5.92 -7.17 -12.92
N SER A 88 -4.70 -7.31 -12.40
CA SER A 88 -3.63 -8.10 -13.02
C SER A 88 -3.80 -9.61 -12.90
N ARG A 89 -4.68 -10.09 -12.00
CA ARG A 89 -4.90 -11.50 -11.62
C ARG A 89 -3.69 -12.21 -11.02
N LYS A 90 -2.68 -11.45 -10.57
CA LYS A 90 -1.41 -11.98 -10.03
C LYS A 90 -1.30 -11.99 -8.50
N HIS A 91 -2.30 -11.47 -7.80
CA HIS A 91 -2.44 -11.53 -6.34
C HIS A 91 -3.90 -11.19 -6.00
N LYS A 92 -4.28 -11.45 -4.74
CA LYS A 92 -5.58 -11.04 -4.22
C LYS A 92 -5.49 -9.70 -3.49
N VAL A 93 -6.58 -8.95 -3.48
CA VAL A 93 -6.70 -7.65 -2.81
C VAL A 93 -8.03 -7.57 -2.08
N ILE A 94 -8.01 -6.97 -0.89
CA ILE A 94 -9.17 -6.62 -0.09
C ILE A 94 -9.04 -5.17 0.38
N TYR A 95 -10.06 -4.36 0.12
CA TYR A 95 -10.04 -2.93 0.43
C TYR A 95 -10.25 -2.66 1.93
N GLY A 96 -9.66 -1.58 2.44
CA GLY A 96 -9.63 -1.27 3.88
C GLY A 96 -11.00 -1.13 4.52
N GLU A 97 -11.99 -0.63 3.80
CA GLU A 97 -13.37 -0.53 4.30
C GLU A 97 -14.02 -1.88 4.63
N ALA A 98 -13.62 -2.96 3.96
CA ALA A 98 -14.09 -4.30 4.28
C ALA A 98 -13.43 -4.85 5.55
N LEU A 99 -12.26 -4.32 5.90
CA LEU A 99 -11.53 -4.62 7.13
C LEU A 99 -11.83 -3.58 8.22
N SER A 100 -12.92 -2.84 8.10
CA SER A 100 -13.17 -1.71 8.99
C SER A 100 -13.51 -2.10 10.43
N GLU A 101 -13.98 -3.32 10.60
CA GLU A 101 -14.31 -3.96 11.88
C GLU A 101 -13.13 -4.78 12.45
N SER A 102 -12.07 -5.01 11.66
CA SER A 102 -10.88 -5.75 12.11
C SER A 102 -10.07 -4.90 13.08
N GLN A 103 -9.98 -5.35 14.33
CA GLN A 103 -9.18 -4.69 15.35
C GLN A 103 -7.69 -4.70 15.00
N ALA A 104 -7.18 -5.83 14.51
CA ALA A 104 -5.79 -5.97 14.13
C ALA A 104 -5.43 -5.01 13.00
N PHE A 105 -6.26 -4.94 11.94
CA PHE A 105 -6.04 -4.04 10.80
C PHE A 105 -6.09 -2.57 11.22
N VAL A 106 -7.11 -2.16 11.96
CA VAL A 106 -7.25 -0.77 12.43
C VAL A 106 -6.06 -0.36 13.29
N ARG A 107 -5.61 -1.22 14.20
CA ARG A 107 -4.46 -0.94 15.07
C ARG A 107 -3.16 -0.80 14.28
N VAL A 108 -2.90 -1.70 13.33
CA VAL A 108 -1.70 -1.60 12.47
C VAL A 108 -1.72 -0.29 11.68
N VAL A 109 -2.86 0.06 11.06
CA VAL A 109 -2.95 1.29 10.28
C VAL A 109 -2.76 2.52 11.17
N LYS A 110 -3.40 2.58 12.34
CA LYS A 110 -3.23 3.69 13.30
C LYS A 110 -1.79 3.81 13.79
N HIS A 111 -1.17 2.68 14.15
CA HIS A 111 0.21 2.64 14.59
C HIS A 111 1.15 3.23 13.53
N VAL A 112 1.03 2.79 12.28
CA VAL A 112 1.85 3.31 11.18
C VAL A 112 1.59 4.80 10.96
N LEU A 113 0.33 5.25 10.94
CA LEU A 113 0.01 6.68 10.80
C LEU A 113 0.61 7.52 11.93
N GLY A 114 0.57 7.03 13.18
CA GLY A 114 1.14 7.69 14.34
C GLY A 114 2.68 7.83 14.26
N LEU A 115 3.37 6.79 13.77
CA LEU A 115 4.82 6.83 13.57
C LEU A 115 5.25 7.95 12.61
N PHE A 116 4.49 8.16 11.54
CA PHE A 116 4.81 9.13 10.49
C PHE A 116 4.14 10.50 10.67
N ASP A 117 3.23 10.64 11.65
CA ASP A 117 2.44 11.87 11.86
C ASP A 117 1.64 12.25 10.60
N LEU A 118 0.86 11.28 10.12
CA LEU A 118 0.11 11.37 8.88
C LEU A 118 -1.37 11.06 9.10
N THR A 119 -2.19 11.53 8.17
CA THR A 119 -3.62 11.23 8.12
C THR A 119 -3.93 10.31 6.95
N LEU A 120 -4.75 9.29 7.21
CA LEU A 120 -5.16 8.32 6.22
C LEU A 120 -5.91 8.96 5.06
N VAL A 121 -5.51 8.64 3.84
CA VAL A 121 -6.30 8.88 2.64
C VAL A 121 -7.03 7.60 2.24
N ASP A 122 -6.30 6.51 2.07
CA ASP A 122 -6.86 5.22 1.68
C ASP A 122 -5.97 4.07 2.15
N CYS A 123 -6.51 2.85 2.24
CA CYS A 123 -5.71 1.66 2.52
C CYS A 123 -6.35 0.38 1.97
N TRP A 124 -5.54 -0.65 1.80
CA TRP A 124 -6.01 -2.01 1.50
C TRP A 124 -4.94 -3.05 1.85
N ALA A 125 -5.30 -4.33 1.82
CA ALA A 125 -4.35 -5.43 1.96
C ALA A 125 -4.22 -6.23 0.67
N ASN A 126 -2.98 -6.49 0.26
CA ASN A 126 -2.66 -7.45 -0.80
C ASN A 126 -2.29 -8.80 -0.16
N LEU A 127 -2.85 -9.88 -0.67
CA LEU A 127 -2.53 -11.24 -0.27
C LEU A 127 -1.76 -11.96 -1.39
N TYR A 128 -0.53 -12.33 -1.07
CA TYR A 128 0.34 -13.18 -1.88
C TYR A 128 0.31 -14.59 -1.29
N ARG A 129 -0.10 -15.57 -2.08
CA ARG A 129 -0.37 -16.94 -1.62
C ARG A 129 0.87 -17.83 -1.61
N GLY A 130 1.93 -17.42 -2.32
CA GLY A 130 3.20 -18.11 -2.45
C GLY A 130 4.13 -17.36 -3.42
N GLU A 131 5.17 -18.04 -3.91
CA GLU A 131 6.21 -17.49 -4.78
C GLU A 131 5.70 -16.93 -6.12
N ASP A 132 4.69 -17.55 -6.75
CA ASP A 132 4.17 -17.13 -8.06
C ASP A 132 3.36 -15.82 -8.03
N ASP A 133 2.78 -15.49 -6.88
CA ASP A 133 1.97 -14.27 -6.76
C ASP A 133 2.90 -13.04 -6.80
N MET A 134 2.52 -12.03 -7.59
CA MET A 134 3.38 -10.86 -7.85
C MET A 134 2.58 -9.57 -8.08
N LYS A 135 3.30 -8.45 -7.99
CA LYS A 135 2.87 -7.11 -8.42
C LYS A 135 3.91 -6.56 -9.40
N SER A 136 3.49 -6.30 -10.64
CA SER A 136 4.38 -5.77 -11.69
C SER A 136 4.87 -4.35 -11.40
N MET A 137 5.96 -3.94 -12.05
CA MET A 137 6.49 -2.58 -11.98
C MET A 137 5.44 -1.51 -12.29
N HIS A 138 5.24 -0.60 -11.35
CA HIS A 138 4.27 0.49 -11.45
C HIS A 138 4.68 1.70 -10.59
N HIS A 139 4.04 2.84 -10.86
CA HIS A 139 3.96 3.93 -9.90
C HIS A 139 2.62 3.80 -9.17
N ASP A 140 2.57 4.22 -7.91
CA ASP A 140 1.28 4.43 -7.26
C ASP A 140 0.56 5.60 -7.93
N ASN A 141 -0.75 5.42 -8.15
CA ASN A 141 -1.57 6.48 -8.71
C ASN A 141 -2.09 7.36 -7.58
N TYR A 142 -1.46 8.51 -7.34
CA TYR A 142 -1.94 9.44 -6.31
C TYR A 142 -3.11 10.30 -6.78
N GLN A 143 -3.37 10.35 -8.09
CA GLN A 143 -4.37 11.24 -8.69
C GLN A 143 -5.78 10.65 -8.71
N ASP A 144 -5.95 9.35 -8.41
CA ASP A 144 -7.27 8.71 -8.40
C ASP A 144 -7.97 8.81 -7.06
N ARG A 145 -7.54 9.71 -6.17
CA ARG A 145 -8.12 9.92 -4.85
C ARG A 145 -8.23 11.39 -4.50
N THR A 146 -9.32 11.73 -3.82
CA THR A 146 -9.54 13.03 -3.21
C THR A 146 -9.90 12.84 -1.73
N PRO A 147 -9.12 13.38 -0.77
CA PRO A 147 -7.91 14.17 -0.99
C PRO A 147 -6.76 13.33 -1.56
N ARG A 148 -5.80 14.02 -2.18
CA ARG A 148 -4.62 13.40 -2.77
C ARG A 148 -3.69 12.87 -1.69
N ALA A 149 -3.15 11.67 -1.91
CA ALA A 149 -2.08 11.11 -1.09
C ALA A 149 -0.72 11.72 -1.47
N THR A 150 0.17 11.84 -0.49
CA THR A 150 1.56 12.30 -0.67
C THR A 150 2.60 11.30 -0.18
N VAL A 151 2.17 10.27 0.54
CA VAL A 151 3.02 9.21 1.08
C VAL A 151 2.35 7.85 0.88
N THR A 152 3.14 6.85 0.50
CA THR A 152 2.78 5.43 0.56
C THR A 152 3.57 4.76 1.67
N MET A 153 2.90 3.96 2.49
CA MET A 153 3.50 3.07 3.48
C MET A 153 2.99 1.65 3.28
N GLY A 154 3.89 0.68 3.26
CA GLY A 154 3.58 -0.74 3.11
C GLY A 154 4.08 -1.52 4.32
N VAL A 155 3.17 -2.11 5.09
CA VAL A 155 3.50 -3.08 6.15
C VAL A 155 3.55 -4.47 5.55
N SER A 156 4.59 -5.23 5.88
CA SER A 156 4.81 -6.59 5.39
C SER A 156 4.62 -7.60 6.53
N LEU A 157 3.72 -8.56 6.35
CA LEU A 157 3.45 -9.64 7.32
C LEU A 157 3.65 -11.00 6.65
N GLY A 158 4.29 -11.92 7.37
CA GLY A 158 4.55 -13.30 6.94
C GLY A 158 5.80 -13.47 6.10
N GLN A 159 5.67 -14.25 5.02
CA GLN A 159 6.79 -14.67 4.19
C GLN A 159 7.58 -13.46 3.66
N ALA A 160 8.90 -13.49 3.84
CA ALA A 160 9.80 -12.45 3.33
C ALA A 160 9.79 -12.44 1.80
N ARG A 161 9.81 -11.24 1.20
CA ARG A 161 9.74 -11.05 -0.25
C ARG A 161 10.62 -9.88 -0.69
N HIS A 162 11.12 -9.97 -1.92
CA HIS A 162 11.79 -8.86 -2.56
C HIS A 162 10.78 -7.75 -2.87
N PHE A 163 11.16 -6.51 -2.57
CA PHE A 163 10.51 -5.29 -3.01
C PHE A 163 11.51 -4.52 -3.86
N THR A 164 11.20 -4.43 -5.15
CA THR A 164 12.15 -3.96 -6.16
C THR A 164 11.73 -2.61 -6.69
N PHE A 165 12.69 -1.71 -6.84
CA PHE A 165 12.55 -0.39 -7.41
C PHE A 165 13.30 -0.32 -8.72
N GLN A 166 12.73 0.34 -9.73
CA GLN A 166 13.38 0.57 -11.02
C GLN A 166 13.29 2.06 -11.37
N ASN A 167 14.42 2.67 -11.70
CA ASN A 167 14.42 3.98 -12.34
C ASN A 167 13.95 3.80 -13.80
N PRO A 168 12.82 4.39 -14.23
CA PRO A 168 12.26 4.13 -15.54
C PRO A 168 13.10 4.71 -16.69
N VAL A 169 14.01 5.64 -16.41
CA VAL A 169 14.92 6.26 -17.39
C VAL A 169 16.20 5.43 -17.52
N THR A 170 16.92 5.19 -16.43
CA THR A 170 18.21 4.47 -16.45
C THR A 170 18.06 2.96 -16.52
N LYS A 171 16.88 2.43 -16.18
CA LYS A 171 16.58 1.00 -16.01
C LYS A 171 17.34 0.30 -14.89
N GLU A 172 18.05 1.06 -14.05
CA GLU A 172 18.71 0.53 -12.87
C GLU A 172 17.66 0.00 -11.88
N GLU A 173 17.92 -1.19 -11.33
CA GLU A 173 17.06 -1.86 -10.37
C GLU A 173 17.74 -2.00 -9.00
N HIS A 174 16.96 -1.81 -7.95
CA HIS A 174 17.38 -1.98 -6.57
C HIS A 174 16.33 -2.78 -5.81
N SER A 175 16.74 -3.85 -5.16
CA SER A 175 15.83 -4.69 -4.37
C SER A 175 16.17 -4.60 -2.89
N VAL A 176 15.12 -4.63 -2.06
CA VAL A 176 15.21 -4.80 -0.62
C VAL A 176 14.32 -5.97 -0.20
N VAL A 177 14.75 -6.74 0.80
CA VAL A 177 13.92 -7.82 1.34
C VAL A 177 13.04 -7.25 2.45
N GLN A 178 11.72 -7.31 2.25
CA GLN A 178 10.73 -6.99 3.28
C GLN A 178 10.38 -8.26 4.04
N GLU A 179 10.68 -8.28 5.33
CA GLU A 179 10.42 -9.39 6.25
C GLU A 179 9.10 -9.18 7.01
N ASN A 180 8.74 -10.12 7.89
CA ASN A 180 7.59 -9.99 8.77
C ASN A 180 7.80 -8.82 9.75
N GLY A 181 6.80 -7.96 9.86
CA GLY A 181 6.80 -6.78 10.74
C GLY A 181 7.47 -5.54 10.14
N ASP A 182 8.02 -5.62 8.92
CA ASP A 182 8.68 -4.49 8.28
C ASP A 182 7.68 -3.44 7.77
N ILE A 183 8.11 -2.17 7.78
CA ILE A 183 7.44 -1.06 7.10
C ILE A 183 8.38 -0.53 6.01
N PHE A 184 7.88 -0.35 4.79
CA PHE A 184 8.55 0.44 3.77
C PHE A 184 7.70 1.65 3.41
N ALA A 185 8.29 2.85 3.40
CA ALA A 185 7.59 4.09 3.11
C ALA A 185 8.33 4.92 2.07
N PHE A 186 7.60 5.65 1.23
CA PHE A 186 8.16 6.62 0.30
C PHE A 186 7.17 7.76 0.04
N ASP A 187 7.71 8.93 -0.29
CA ASP A 187 6.92 10.12 -0.62
C ASP A 187 6.62 10.25 -2.12
N GLU A 188 5.81 11.24 -2.48
CA GLU A 188 5.40 11.50 -3.86
C GLU A 188 6.59 11.72 -4.81
N PRO A 189 7.57 12.60 -4.52
CA PRO A 189 8.69 12.78 -5.44
C PRO A 189 9.48 11.49 -5.67
N PHE A 190 9.64 10.65 -4.64
CA PHE A 190 10.24 9.33 -4.80
C PHE A 190 9.40 8.40 -5.68
N ASN A 191 8.08 8.34 -5.46
CA ASN A 191 7.16 7.56 -6.30
C ASN A 191 7.17 8.02 -7.77
N ASN A 192 7.36 9.32 -8.03
CA ASN A 192 7.49 9.83 -9.39
C ASN A 192 8.82 9.43 -10.05
N LEU A 193 9.88 9.29 -9.25
CA LEU A 193 11.21 8.93 -9.70
C LEU A 193 11.38 7.42 -9.95
N PHE A 194 10.82 6.58 -9.09
CA PHE A 194 10.99 5.11 -9.15
C PHE A 194 9.66 4.40 -9.38
N LYS A 195 9.69 3.40 -10.26
CA LYS A 195 8.66 2.33 -10.27
C LYS A 195 8.99 1.32 -9.19
N HIS A 196 7.98 0.61 -8.69
CA HIS A 196 8.18 -0.47 -7.73
C HIS A 196 7.34 -1.72 -8.05
N ALA A 197 7.79 -2.87 -7.55
CA ALA A 197 7.19 -4.18 -7.77
C ALA A 197 7.45 -5.12 -6.59
N VAL A 198 6.62 -6.16 -6.50
CA VAL A 198 6.91 -7.40 -5.77
C VAL A 198 7.05 -8.48 -6.85
N PRO A 199 8.28 -8.84 -7.29
CA PRO A 199 8.47 -9.87 -8.31
C PRO A 199 8.03 -11.25 -7.78
N PRO A 200 7.77 -12.23 -8.68
CA PRO A 200 7.70 -13.62 -8.25
C PRO A 200 9.07 -14.02 -7.68
N GLU A 201 9.05 -14.98 -6.77
CA GLU A 201 10.30 -15.52 -6.21
C GLU A 201 10.69 -16.82 -6.94
N GLU A 202 11.93 -17.24 -6.76
CA GLU A 202 12.38 -18.55 -7.22
C GLU A 202 11.59 -19.66 -6.49
N GLU A 203 11.33 -20.75 -7.21
CA GLU A 203 10.57 -21.89 -6.70
C GLU A 203 11.18 -22.41 -5.38
N GLY A 204 10.33 -22.55 -4.36
CA GLY A 204 10.71 -23.00 -3.03
C GLY A 204 11.38 -21.97 -2.11
N THR A 205 11.65 -20.73 -2.56
CA THR A 205 12.30 -19.71 -1.70
C THR A 205 11.31 -18.90 -0.87
N ALA A 206 10.04 -18.82 -1.29
CA ALA A 206 8.98 -18.11 -0.59
C ALA A 206 7.63 -18.84 -0.62
N PRO A 207 7.57 -20.08 -0.09
CA PRO A 207 6.36 -20.90 -0.17
C PRO A 207 5.22 -20.41 0.74
N GLY A 208 5.53 -19.55 1.72
CA GLY A 208 4.57 -19.03 2.68
C GLY A 208 3.69 -17.89 2.15
N LYS A 209 2.56 -17.68 2.83
CA LYS A 209 1.69 -16.53 2.57
C LYS A 209 2.35 -15.23 3.03
N ARG A 210 2.10 -14.15 2.30
CA ARG A 210 2.43 -12.78 2.70
C ARG A 210 1.22 -11.87 2.58
N ILE A 211 1.00 -11.06 3.61
CA ILE A 211 0.02 -9.97 3.58
C ILE A 211 0.80 -8.66 3.55
N ALA A 212 0.50 -7.80 2.58
CA ALA A 212 1.02 -6.44 2.52
C ALA A 212 -0.10 -5.43 2.72
N ILE A 213 -0.10 -4.72 3.84
CA ILE A 213 -1.06 -3.64 4.12
C ILE A 213 -0.48 -2.37 3.52
N ILE A 214 -1.18 -1.81 2.53
CA ILE A 214 -0.77 -0.60 1.84
C ILE A 214 -1.63 0.56 2.35
N ILE A 215 -0.97 1.62 2.78
CA ILE A 215 -1.56 2.80 3.39
C ILE A 215 -1.10 3.99 2.55
N TRP A 216 -2.05 4.74 2.03
CA TRP A 216 -1.83 6.05 1.43
C TRP A 216 -2.28 7.12 2.39
N ALA A 217 -1.43 8.10 2.59
CA ALA A 217 -1.65 9.13 3.59
C ALA A 217 -1.15 10.49 3.11
N ASN A 218 -1.50 11.53 3.86
CA ASN A 218 -1.03 12.88 3.64
C ASN A 218 -0.86 13.64 4.97
N GLU A 219 -0.32 14.85 4.89
CA GLU A 219 -0.07 15.71 6.06
C GLU A 219 -1.28 16.61 6.41
N GLN A 220 -2.46 16.37 5.84
CA GLN A 220 -3.66 17.13 6.19
C GLN A 220 -4.07 16.79 7.63
N GLY A 221 -4.60 17.77 8.37
CA GLY A 221 -4.95 17.56 9.78
C GLY A 221 -6.09 16.56 10.01
N SER A 222 -6.98 16.37 9.03
CA SER A 222 -8.05 15.38 9.06
C SER A 222 -8.53 15.06 7.64
N VAL A 223 -8.82 13.79 7.39
CA VAL A 223 -9.41 13.27 6.14
C VAL A 223 -10.56 12.35 6.56
N PRO A 224 -11.73 12.92 6.89
CA PRO A 224 -12.87 12.11 7.35
C PRO A 224 -13.43 11.25 6.21
N ARG A 225 -13.29 11.71 4.97
CA ARG A 225 -13.86 11.07 3.79
C ARG A 225 -12.86 11.12 2.64
N MET A 226 -12.87 10.05 1.84
CA MET A 226 -12.09 9.96 0.61
C MET A 226 -12.96 9.48 -0.55
N ILE A 227 -12.70 10.01 -1.74
CA ILE A 227 -13.38 9.67 -2.99
C ILE A 227 -12.33 9.09 -3.96
N ARG A 228 -12.58 7.89 -4.48
CA ARG A 228 -11.80 7.22 -5.52
C ARG A 228 -12.36 7.56 -6.91
N ALA A 229 -11.48 7.84 -7.87
CA ALA A 229 -11.85 7.86 -9.27
C ALA A 229 -12.04 6.42 -9.77
N LYS A 230 -13.13 6.18 -10.50
CA LYS A 230 -13.41 4.87 -11.08
C LYS A 230 -12.42 4.59 -12.23
N ASN A 231 -11.48 3.67 -11.99
CA ASN A 231 -10.53 3.24 -13.02
C ASN A 231 -11.09 2.08 -13.87
N PRO A 232 -10.69 1.99 -15.17
CA PRO A 232 -11.00 0.82 -15.99
C PRO A 232 -10.55 -0.49 -15.33
N GLY A 233 -11.45 -1.47 -15.23
CA GLY A 233 -11.20 -2.77 -14.59
C GLY A 233 -11.31 -2.78 -13.07
N MET A 234 -11.65 -1.65 -12.43
CA MET A 234 -12.09 -1.65 -11.03
C MET A 234 -13.47 -2.28 -10.93
N ARG A 235 -13.63 -3.28 -10.05
CA ARG A 235 -14.93 -3.95 -9.83
C ARG A 235 -15.99 -2.95 -9.35
N ASP A 236 -17.25 -3.19 -9.68
CA ASP A 236 -18.36 -2.32 -9.25
C ASP A 236 -18.67 -2.42 -7.77
N ILE A 237 -18.25 -3.51 -7.14
CA ILE A 237 -18.37 -3.67 -5.69
C ILE A 237 -17.39 -2.77 -4.91
N VAL A 238 -16.39 -2.16 -5.55
CA VAL A 238 -15.44 -1.28 -4.85
C VAL A 238 -16.13 0.06 -4.58
N PRO A 239 -16.34 0.44 -3.31
CA PRO A 239 -16.84 1.75 -2.94
C PRO A 239 -15.95 2.85 -3.51
N LEU A 240 -16.56 3.78 -4.22
CA LEU A 240 -15.89 4.98 -4.71
C LEU A 240 -15.80 6.06 -3.64
N GLU A 241 -16.49 5.88 -2.52
CA GLU A 241 -16.51 6.81 -1.43
C GLU A 241 -16.37 6.03 -0.13
N VAL A 242 -15.47 6.48 0.72
CA VAL A 242 -15.20 5.85 2.01
C VAL A 242 -15.19 6.92 3.09
N ASP A 243 -15.89 6.64 4.19
CA ASP A 243 -15.94 7.46 5.39
C ASP A 243 -15.13 6.79 6.51
N TRP A 244 -14.01 7.42 6.85
CA TRP A 244 -13.08 6.98 7.87
C TRP A 244 -13.48 7.44 9.29
N GLU A 245 -14.45 8.35 9.45
CA GLU A 245 -14.90 8.74 10.79
C GLU A 245 -15.60 7.60 11.53
N SER A 246 -16.24 6.70 10.78
CA SER A 246 -16.84 5.50 11.34
C SER A 246 -15.81 4.47 11.83
N TRP A 247 -14.55 4.67 11.45
CA TRP A 247 -13.55 3.63 11.54
C TRP A 247 -13.08 3.38 12.98
N GLY A 248 -13.30 2.16 13.47
CA GLY A 248 -13.00 1.78 14.85
C GLY A 248 -13.97 2.31 15.90
N LYS A 249 -15.13 2.87 15.50
CA LYS A 249 -16.21 3.22 16.46
C LYS A 249 -16.83 1.99 17.14
N CYS A 250 -16.71 0.82 16.53
CA CYS A 250 -17.18 -0.45 17.11
C CYS A 250 -16.22 -1.04 18.17
N CYS A 251 -15.10 -0.38 18.45
CA CYS A 251 -14.16 -0.81 19.49
C CYS A 251 -14.52 -0.08 20.79
N PRO A 252 -15.13 -0.73 21.80
CA PRO A 252 -15.32 -0.12 23.11
C PRO A 252 -13.94 0.19 23.73
N GLY A 253 -13.56 1.46 23.67
CA GLY A 253 -12.23 1.98 23.96
C GLY A 253 -12.06 3.31 23.24
N SER A 254 -12.71 4.36 23.74
CA SER A 254 -12.83 5.68 23.12
C SER A 254 -11.47 6.30 22.77
N LEU A 255 -11.09 6.29 21.49
CA LEU A 255 -9.90 6.92 20.92
C LEU A 255 -10.13 8.37 20.46
N SER A 256 -11.13 9.06 21.00
CA SER A 256 -11.56 10.41 20.57
C SER A 256 -10.53 11.52 20.83
N ARG A 257 -9.36 11.21 21.40
CA ARG A 257 -8.16 12.05 21.38
C ARG A 257 -6.93 11.15 21.47
N ILE A 258 -6.41 10.69 20.34
CA ILE A 258 -5.00 10.32 20.26
C ILE A 258 -4.23 11.64 20.39
N GLY A 259 -3.85 12.00 21.61
CA GLY A 259 -2.84 13.04 21.81
C GLY A 259 -1.59 12.65 21.04
N ARG A 260 -0.82 13.64 20.55
CA ARG A 260 0.38 13.46 19.70
C ARG A 260 1.53 12.64 20.32
N GLN A 261 1.30 11.87 21.39
CA GLN A 261 2.27 11.02 22.07
C GLN A 261 2.08 9.56 21.66
N GLY A 262 2.97 9.08 20.79
CA GLY A 262 3.00 7.72 20.23
C GLY A 262 3.57 6.63 21.14
N ASP A 263 3.74 6.87 22.45
CA ASP A 263 4.39 5.93 23.38
C ASP A 263 3.48 4.77 23.85
N VAL A 264 2.17 4.83 23.59
CA VAL A 264 1.22 3.86 24.17
C VAL A 264 0.97 2.65 23.25
N GLU A 265 1.21 2.74 21.93
CA GLU A 265 0.63 1.76 21.00
C GLU A 265 1.42 0.46 20.79
N ALA A 266 2.75 0.43 20.94
CA ALA A 266 3.51 -0.82 20.81
C ALA A 266 3.15 -1.82 21.92
N SER A 267 3.00 -1.33 23.16
CA SER A 267 2.46 -2.13 24.27
C SER A 267 1.04 -2.59 23.96
N LEU A 268 0.18 -1.73 23.41
CA LEU A 268 -1.22 -2.09 23.16
C LEU A 268 -1.39 -3.18 22.09
N LEU A 269 -0.50 -3.25 21.10
CA LEU A 269 -0.54 -4.36 20.13
C LEU A 269 -0.10 -5.66 20.80
N ASP A 270 1.02 -5.64 21.54
CA ASP A 270 1.47 -6.80 22.31
C ASP A 270 0.44 -7.24 23.36
N ASP A 271 -0.19 -6.30 24.06
CA ASP A 271 -1.20 -6.55 25.08
C ASP A 271 -2.47 -7.13 24.46
N TYR A 272 -2.82 -6.74 23.23
CA TYR A 272 -3.93 -7.33 22.50
C TYR A 272 -3.61 -8.73 21.98
N LEU A 273 -2.41 -8.94 21.46
CA LEU A 273 -1.94 -10.27 21.09
C LEU A 273 -1.93 -11.20 22.30
N LYS A 274 -1.46 -10.72 23.46
CA LYS A 274 -1.49 -11.45 24.74
C LYS A 274 -2.91 -11.65 25.27
N ALA A 275 -3.81 -10.68 25.13
CA ALA A 275 -5.19 -10.80 25.60
C ALA A 275 -5.99 -11.87 24.84
N GLN A 276 -5.62 -12.17 23.59
CA GLN A 276 -6.19 -13.29 22.83
C GLN A 276 -5.70 -14.66 23.30
N GLU A 277 -4.57 -14.73 24.02
CA GLU A 277 -4.03 -15.98 24.57
C GLU A 277 -4.69 -16.39 25.89
N VAL A 278 -5.54 -15.53 26.47
CA VAL A 278 -6.37 -15.91 27.61
C VAL A 278 -7.42 -16.89 27.10
N GLU A 279 -7.14 -18.18 27.28
CA GLU A 279 -8.08 -19.28 27.07
C GLU A 279 -9.45 -18.86 27.61
N PRO A 280 -10.53 -18.93 26.81
CA PRO A 280 -11.86 -18.63 27.32
C PRO A 280 -12.10 -19.51 28.55
N GLU A 281 -12.55 -18.91 29.66
CA GLU A 281 -12.93 -19.69 30.84
C GLU A 281 -13.80 -20.87 30.39
N PRO A 282 -13.57 -22.09 30.93
CA PRO A 282 -14.28 -23.27 30.51
C PRO A 282 -15.79 -23.02 30.65
N VAL A 283 -16.43 -22.73 29.53
CA VAL A 283 -17.89 -22.54 29.48
C VAL A 283 -18.48 -23.88 29.87
N ALA A 284 -19.25 -23.89 30.97
CA ALA A 284 -19.97 -25.08 31.42
C ALA A 284 -20.66 -25.74 30.21
N PRO A 285 -20.58 -27.07 30.07
CA PRO A 285 -20.97 -27.75 28.84
C PRO A 285 -22.45 -27.47 28.52
N VAL A 286 -22.68 -26.60 27.54
CA VAL A 286 -23.98 -26.45 26.92
C VAL A 286 -24.13 -27.62 25.96
N LEU A 287 -25.03 -28.55 26.29
CA LEU A 287 -25.44 -29.69 25.47
C LEU A 287 -26.08 -29.20 24.16
N LEU A 288 -25.25 -28.82 23.19
CA LEU A 288 -25.66 -28.55 21.82
C LEU A 288 -25.49 -29.82 20.99
N LYS A 289 -26.62 -30.34 20.48
CA LYS A 289 -26.66 -31.46 19.55
C LYS A 289 -25.85 -31.10 18.30
N ALA A 290 -24.82 -31.88 18.01
CA ALA A 290 -23.94 -31.70 16.87
C ALA A 290 -24.69 -31.88 15.54
N SER A 291 -24.51 -30.90 14.63
CA SER A 291 -24.76 -31.06 13.20
C SER A 291 -23.41 -31.32 12.51
N PRO A 292 -23.24 -32.43 11.78
CA PRO A 292 -21.96 -32.77 11.18
C PRO A 292 -21.88 -32.19 9.75
N ASP A 293 -21.14 -31.10 9.53
CA ASP A 293 -20.35 -30.88 8.29
C ASP A 293 -19.82 -29.43 8.19
N VAL A 294 -18.65 -29.14 8.80
CA VAL A 294 -17.76 -28.06 8.31
C VAL A 294 -16.31 -28.34 8.74
N THR A 295 -15.59 -29.26 8.09
CA THR A 295 -14.10 -29.27 8.12
C THR A 295 -13.53 -30.05 6.93
N ARG A 296 -13.52 -29.44 5.73
CA ARG A 296 -12.59 -29.76 4.63
C ARG A 296 -12.77 -28.74 3.51
N ARG A 297 -11.82 -27.83 3.29
CA ARG A 297 -11.53 -27.22 1.96
C ARG A 297 -10.39 -26.20 2.02
N TRP A 298 -9.16 -26.70 2.06
CA TRP A 298 -8.00 -26.05 1.44
C TRP A 298 -6.97 -27.14 1.08
N ARG A 299 -7.36 -28.08 0.21
CA ARG A 299 -6.41 -28.91 -0.54
C ARG A 299 -6.97 -29.15 -1.94
N SER A 300 -6.14 -28.79 -2.93
CA SER A 300 -6.08 -29.32 -4.30
C SER A 300 -7.36 -29.38 -5.12
N ALA A 301 -7.45 -28.57 -6.18
CA ALA A 301 -8.39 -28.78 -7.27
C ALA A 301 -8.09 -30.14 -7.96
N PRO A 302 -9.08 -31.02 -8.19
CA PRO A 302 -8.88 -32.19 -9.03
C PRO A 302 -8.80 -31.78 -10.49
N LYS A 303 -7.76 -32.25 -11.18
CA LYS A 303 -7.77 -32.45 -12.63
C LYS A 303 -8.70 -33.63 -12.89
N ASP A 304 -9.94 -33.37 -13.29
CA ASP A 304 -10.74 -34.20 -14.19
C ASP A 304 -12.17 -33.68 -14.24
N ALA A 305 -12.51 -33.03 -15.35
CA ALA A 305 -13.86 -32.63 -15.69
C ALA A 305 -14.36 -33.55 -16.80
N SER A 306 -14.92 -34.69 -16.41
CA SER A 306 -15.86 -35.41 -17.26
C SER A 306 -16.96 -35.99 -16.38
N GLN A 307 -18.20 -35.79 -16.82
CA GLN A 307 -19.45 -36.35 -16.28
C GLN A 307 -20.14 -35.52 -15.18
N ASN A 308 -21.08 -34.66 -15.61
CA ASN A 308 -22.43 -34.72 -15.06
C ASN A 308 -23.46 -34.21 -16.07
N PRO A 309 -24.55 -34.96 -16.35
CA PRO A 309 -25.61 -34.57 -17.26
C PRO A 309 -26.74 -33.87 -16.50
N CYS A 310 -27.24 -32.76 -17.03
CA CYS A 310 -28.63 -32.28 -16.95
C CYS A 310 -28.66 -30.79 -17.29
N LEU A 311 -29.20 -30.46 -18.47
CA LEU A 311 -30.22 -29.44 -18.70
C LEU A 311 -30.35 -29.26 -20.22
N SER A 312 -31.37 -29.94 -20.76
CA SER A 312 -31.87 -29.75 -22.11
C SER A 312 -32.73 -28.49 -22.17
N GLN A 313 -32.32 -27.51 -22.97
CA GLN A 313 -33.25 -26.62 -23.69
C GLN A 313 -32.51 -26.04 -24.91
N GLY A 314 -33.16 -26.21 -26.07
CA GLY A 314 -32.53 -26.17 -27.39
C GLY A 314 -32.34 -24.77 -27.97
N TYR A 315 -31.56 -24.73 -29.06
CA TYR A 315 -31.77 -24.09 -30.37
C TYR A 315 -30.50 -24.28 -31.23
N PRO A 316 -30.53 -24.12 -32.56
CA PRO A 316 -30.12 -25.17 -33.49
C PRO A 316 -28.64 -25.15 -33.94
N LEU A 317 -28.16 -26.36 -34.23
CA LEU A 317 -26.88 -26.69 -34.86
C LEU A 317 -26.82 -26.21 -36.32
N HIS A 318 -25.84 -25.38 -36.65
CA HIS A 318 -25.25 -25.34 -37.99
C HIS A 318 -24.13 -26.38 -38.08
N ARG A 319 -24.32 -27.37 -38.96
CA ARG A 319 -23.31 -28.34 -39.39
C ARG A 319 -22.24 -27.65 -40.22
N VAL A 320 -20.97 -27.88 -39.90
CA VAL A 320 -19.90 -27.99 -40.91
C VAL A 320 -19.01 -29.17 -40.52
N ALA A 321 -18.78 -30.05 -41.48
CA ALA A 321 -18.05 -31.30 -41.37
C ALA A 321 -16.55 -31.10 -41.11
N MET A 322 -15.96 -31.99 -40.31
CA MET A 322 -14.52 -32.22 -40.25
C MET A 322 -14.20 -33.38 -41.19
N ASP A 323 -13.30 -33.14 -42.13
CA ASP A 323 -12.68 -34.17 -42.95
C ASP A 323 -11.23 -34.40 -42.50
N THR A 324 -10.75 -35.61 -42.76
CA THR A 324 -9.65 -36.28 -42.06
C THR A 324 -8.29 -36.20 -42.76
N SER A 325 -7.25 -35.90 -41.97
CA SER A 325 -5.86 -36.38 -42.09
C SER A 325 -5.01 -35.92 -43.32
N PRO A 326 -3.70 -36.28 -43.41
CA PRO A 326 -2.58 -35.51 -42.83
C PRO A 326 -1.49 -35.17 -43.89
N LEU A 327 -0.43 -34.43 -43.51
CA LEU A 327 0.99 -34.63 -43.88
C LEU A 327 1.86 -33.34 -43.82
N LEU A 328 3.03 -33.51 -43.19
CA LEU A 328 4.39 -33.03 -43.53
C LEU A 328 4.75 -31.55 -43.78
N HIS A 329 5.92 -31.26 -43.21
CA HIS A 329 6.98 -30.32 -43.60
C HIS A 329 6.92 -28.88 -43.11
N GLY A 330 8.07 -28.46 -42.59
CA GLY A 330 8.28 -27.21 -41.88
C GLY A 330 8.55 -26.03 -42.78
N ALA A 331 8.54 -24.83 -42.18
CA ALA A 331 9.31 -23.68 -42.62
C ALA A 331 9.20 -22.53 -41.61
N LEU A 332 10.36 -21.92 -41.35
CA LEU A 332 10.63 -20.51 -41.09
C LEU A 332 9.72 -19.73 -40.12
N MET A 333 10.26 -19.48 -38.93
CA MET A 333 9.93 -18.33 -38.10
C MET A 333 10.35 -17.03 -38.83
N LYS A 334 9.38 -16.22 -39.24
CA LYS A 334 9.56 -14.78 -39.50
C LYS A 334 8.89 -13.99 -38.37
N ALA A 335 9.70 -13.46 -37.46
CA ALA A 335 9.26 -12.50 -36.47
C ALA A 335 8.85 -11.18 -37.16
N LYS A 336 7.63 -10.70 -36.88
CA LYS A 336 7.21 -9.32 -37.17
C LYS A 336 7.50 -8.45 -35.94
N PRO A 337 8.09 -7.26 -36.09
CA PRO A 337 8.18 -6.32 -34.97
C PRO A 337 6.81 -5.68 -34.72
N GLN A 338 6.36 -5.69 -33.47
CA GLN A 338 5.22 -4.89 -33.01
C GLN A 338 5.67 -3.43 -32.88
N GLN A 339 5.10 -2.55 -33.70
CA GLN A 339 5.16 -1.10 -33.51
C GLN A 339 4.20 -0.70 -32.38
N THR A 340 4.75 -0.20 -31.28
CA THR A 340 3.99 0.49 -30.23
C THR A 340 3.74 1.94 -30.65
N PHE A 341 2.47 2.29 -30.82
CA PHE A 341 2.00 3.67 -31.00
C PHE A 341 2.10 4.46 -29.69
N TYR A 342 2.96 5.48 -29.65
CA TYR A 342 2.86 6.58 -28.69
C TYR A 342 2.00 7.69 -29.33
N ARG A 343 0.82 7.96 -28.77
CA ARG A 343 0.05 9.19 -29.05
C ARG A 343 0.37 10.21 -27.96
N SER A 344 1.21 11.18 -28.30
CA SER A 344 1.37 12.44 -27.55
C SER A 344 0.23 13.39 -27.91
N PHE A 345 -0.54 13.84 -26.92
CA PHE A 345 -1.41 15.01 -27.07
C PHE A 345 -0.56 16.27 -26.93
N ALA A 346 -0.27 16.93 -28.06
CA ALA A 346 0.25 18.28 -28.09
C ALA A 346 -0.90 19.23 -28.48
N THR A 347 -1.27 20.11 -27.55
CA THR A 347 -2.21 21.21 -27.80
C THR A 347 -1.52 22.29 -28.63
N LYS A 348 -2.09 22.60 -29.80
CA LYS A 348 -1.67 23.71 -30.66
C LYS A 348 -2.12 25.03 -30.01
N SER A 349 -1.18 25.88 -29.63
CA SER A 349 -1.41 27.32 -29.47
C SER A 349 -0.70 28.02 -30.63
N GLN A 350 -1.45 28.78 -31.42
CA GLN A 350 -0.93 29.63 -32.49
C GLN A 350 -0.54 30.99 -31.90
N VAL A 351 0.71 31.39 -32.10
CA VAL A 351 1.17 32.79 -32.00
C VAL A 351 2.10 33.04 -33.21
N PRO A 352 2.00 34.20 -33.90
CA PRO A 352 2.72 34.44 -35.14
C PRO A 352 4.20 34.79 -34.92
N ALA A 353 4.98 34.57 -35.98
CA ALA A 353 6.43 34.71 -36.05
C ALA A 353 6.91 36.09 -36.57
N GLU A 354 8.23 36.28 -36.45
CA GLU A 354 9.12 37.37 -36.89
C GLU A 354 9.39 38.43 -35.79
N GLU A 355 10.63 38.72 -35.37
CA GLU A 355 11.87 38.90 -36.13
C GLU A 355 13.10 38.16 -35.56
N ALA A 356 14.09 37.91 -36.43
CA ALA A 356 15.38 37.30 -36.11
C ALA A 356 16.53 38.31 -36.25
N ILE A 357 17.42 38.39 -35.25
CA ILE A 357 18.82 38.90 -35.36
C ILE A 357 19.72 38.10 -34.37
N PRO A 358 21.01 37.82 -34.68
CA PRO A 358 21.70 36.62 -34.21
C PRO A 358 22.82 36.85 -33.15
N ASN A 359 23.32 35.70 -32.69
CA ASN A 359 24.66 35.39 -32.15
C ASN A 359 24.94 35.45 -30.64
N SER A 360 25.35 34.26 -30.16
CA SER A 360 26.36 33.95 -29.13
C SER A 360 26.26 34.63 -27.77
N THR A 361 26.16 33.87 -26.69
CA THR A 361 27.29 33.26 -25.95
C THR A 361 26.72 32.55 -24.71
N SER A 362 27.36 31.44 -24.34
CA SER A 362 27.36 30.81 -23.02
C SER A 362 27.21 31.79 -21.85
N ILE A 363 26.44 31.43 -20.81
CA ILE A 363 26.86 31.41 -19.39
C ILE A 363 25.68 30.97 -18.49
N TYR A 364 25.95 29.96 -17.67
CA TYR A 364 25.23 29.62 -16.44
C TYR A 364 25.32 30.78 -15.44
N ALA A 365 24.18 31.31 -14.99
CA ALA A 365 23.91 31.86 -13.65
C ALA A 365 22.86 32.97 -13.73
N GLN A 366 21.71 32.79 -13.08
CA GLN A 366 21.01 33.82 -12.29
C GLN A 366 19.64 33.29 -11.87
N PHE A 367 19.52 32.90 -10.59
CA PHE A 367 18.27 32.98 -9.86
C PHE A 367 18.54 33.58 -8.48
N GLY A 368 17.78 34.63 -8.17
CA GLY A 368 17.27 34.91 -6.83
C GLY A 368 18.17 35.69 -5.86
N ARG A 369 18.16 37.03 -5.96
CA ARG A 369 18.40 37.88 -4.79
C ARG A 369 17.14 37.84 -3.91
N CYS A 370 17.24 37.30 -2.69
CA CYS A 370 16.23 37.48 -1.65
C CYS A 370 16.23 38.93 -1.16
N ALA A 371 15.06 39.56 -1.20
CA ALA A 371 14.80 40.82 -0.51
C ALA A 371 14.87 40.62 1.00
N LYS A 372 15.52 41.56 1.70
CA LYS A 372 15.51 41.68 3.16
C LYS A 372 14.13 42.22 3.61
N PRO A 373 13.58 41.79 4.74
CA PRO A 373 12.44 42.46 5.34
C PRO A 373 12.89 43.79 5.96
N THR A 374 12.19 44.87 5.60
CA THR A 374 12.28 46.18 6.23
C THR A 374 11.65 46.12 7.63
N ALA A 375 12.38 46.62 8.62
CA ALA A 375 11.90 46.85 9.97
C ALA A 375 10.83 47.96 9.93
N GLU A 376 9.67 47.69 10.52
CA GLU A 376 8.69 48.74 10.83
C GLU A 376 9.03 49.41 12.17
N ASP A 377 8.89 50.73 12.14
CA ASP A 377 9.22 51.72 13.15
C ASP A 377 8.12 51.78 14.23
N PRO A 378 8.44 51.77 15.54
CA PRO A 378 7.43 51.92 16.58
C PRO A 378 7.04 53.40 16.75
N GLY A 379 5.77 53.70 16.47
CA GLY A 379 5.19 55.03 16.68
C GLY A 379 5.22 55.53 18.14
N PRO A 380 5.14 56.85 18.36
CA PRO A 380 5.47 57.46 19.64
C PRO A 380 4.34 57.37 20.68
N LEU A 381 4.79 57.16 21.92
CA LEU A 381 4.05 57.35 23.17
C LEU A 381 3.45 58.76 23.24
N LEU A 382 2.13 58.83 23.48
CA LEU A 382 1.50 60.02 24.06
C LEU A 382 1.08 59.70 25.50
N SER A 383 1.61 60.50 26.41
CA SER A 383 1.34 60.56 27.83
C SER A 383 0.10 61.41 28.14
N ALA A 384 -0.69 60.92 29.10
CA ALA A 384 -1.43 61.64 30.15
C ALA A 384 -2.26 62.90 29.81
N ALA A 385 -3.58 62.78 30.00
CA ALA A 385 -4.37 63.51 31.01
C ALA A 385 -5.70 62.78 31.26
#